data_AF-A0A953FEY2-F1
#
_entry.id   AF-A0A953FEY2-F1
#
_cell.length_a   1.000
_cell.length_b   1.000
_cell.length_c   1.000
_cell.angle_alpha   90.00
_cell.angle_beta   90.00
_cell.angle_gamma   90.00
#
_symmetry.space_group_name_H-M   'P 1'
#
loop_
_entity.id
_entity.type
_entity.pdbx_description
1 polymer ?
#
loop_
_entity_poly.entity_id
_entity_poly.type
_entity_poly.pdbx_seq_one_letter_code
_entity_poly.pdbx_strand_id
1 'polypeptide(L)'
;MIRFHTPRVIAISGIALFAMIAFSCKKDDVTPVGAQSNGILLAGNKGSSKTWQLTAFTGAVGGGTPQNLSVDACVLDNNFVFSNNDLQRFEHSEGSTKCDAADSTIVEDGSWAFTLDGKKLLVDGTGYSGQYLFTSIGRPVDIITLTDVSMKVGFSIAFNGTTYNYTMTFTKK
;
A
#
# COMPACT_ATOMS: atom_id res chain seq x y z
N MET A 1 -28.08 85.99 28.87
CA MET A 1 -26.65 86.31 29.11
C MET A 1 -25.84 85.14 28.56
N ILE A 2 -25.12 85.29 27.44
CA ILE A 2 -23.71 85.72 27.33
C ILE A 2 -22.73 84.71 27.98
N ARG A 3 -22.02 83.95 27.11
CA ARG A 3 -20.56 83.63 27.03
C ARG A 3 -19.82 83.18 28.33
N PHE A 4 -18.80 82.32 28.38
CA PHE A 4 -17.97 81.54 27.44
C PHE A 4 -16.93 80.72 28.27
N HIS A 5 -16.30 79.73 27.63
CA HIS A 5 -14.91 79.23 27.81
C HIS A 5 -14.60 77.98 28.68
N THR A 6 -14.02 77.02 27.96
CA THR A 6 -13.34 75.74 28.25
C THR A 6 -12.10 75.85 29.18
N PRO A 7 -11.59 74.72 29.74
CA PRO A 7 -10.50 74.00 29.07
C PRO A 7 -10.60 72.46 29.06
N ARG A 8 -9.87 71.90 28.09
CA ARG A 8 -9.62 70.49 27.75
C ARG A 8 -8.84 69.74 28.84
N VAL A 9 -9.11 68.43 29.03
CA VAL A 9 -8.06 67.40 29.24
C VAL A 9 -8.49 66.08 28.60
N ILE A 10 -7.51 65.49 27.91
CA ILE A 10 -7.51 64.27 27.10
C ILE A 10 -7.53 63.04 28.01
N ALA A 11 -8.31 62.00 27.67
CA ALA A 11 -8.12 60.65 28.20
C ALA A 11 -8.28 59.62 27.07
N ILE A 12 -7.13 59.09 26.67
CA ILE A 12 -6.92 57.99 25.74
C ILE A 12 -7.45 56.71 26.42
N SER A 13 -8.51 56.10 25.89
CA SER A 13 -8.90 54.74 26.28
C SER A 13 -8.42 53.77 25.20
N GLY A 14 -7.38 53.02 25.56
CA GLY A 14 -6.68 52.07 24.69
C GLY A 14 -7.59 50.93 24.27
N ILE A 15 -7.69 50.74 22.96
CA ILE A 15 -8.20 49.51 22.34
C ILE A 15 -7.08 48.48 22.42
N ALA A 16 -7.26 47.50 23.31
CA ALA A 16 -6.40 46.33 23.40
C ALA A 16 -6.51 45.51 22.11
N LEU A 17 -5.51 45.63 21.24
CA LEU A 17 -5.34 44.80 20.06
C LEU A 17 -4.90 43.40 20.53
N PHE A 18 -5.86 42.51 20.70
CA PHE A 18 -5.62 41.10 20.95
C PHE A 18 -4.96 40.49 19.70
N ALA A 19 -3.64 40.40 19.72
CA ALA A 19 -2.86 39.69 18.72
C ALA A 19 -3.18 38.20 18.82
N MET A 20 -4.09 37.72 17.95
CA MET A 20 -4.30 36.30 17.74
C MET A 20 -3.05 35.72 17.07
N ILE A 21 -2.17 35.17 17.90
CA ILE A 21 -1.06 34.33 17.47
C ILE A 21 -1.67 33.07 16.88
N ALA A 22 -1.84 33.06 15.56
CA ALA A 22 -2.17 31.86 14.83
C ALA A 22 -0.98 30.91 14.97
N PHE A 23 -1.08 29.95 15.90
CA PHE A 23 -0.26 28.75 15.89
C PHE A 23 -0.61 27.97 14.63
N SER A 24 0.05 28.31 13.52
CA SER A 24 0.16 27.43 12.37
C SER A 24 0.97 26.23 12.82
N CYS A 25 0.28 25.20 13.33
CA CYS A 25 0.80 23.85 13.32
C CYS A 25 1.05 23.49 11.86
N LYS A 26 2.26 23.78 11.36
CA LYS A 26 2.83 23.00 10.27
C LYS A 26 2.93 21.58 10.83
N LYS A 27 1.91 20.76 10.55
CA LYS A 27 2.16 19.34 10.44
C LYS A 27 3.11 19.25 9.26
N ASP A 28 4.36 18.88 9.54
CA ASP A 28 5.22 18.42 8.47
C ASP A 28 4.49 17.24 7.84
N ASP A 29 3.82 17.50 6.71
CA ASP A 29 3.31 16.44 5.86
C ASP A 29 4.56 15.69 5.41
N VAL A 30 4.83 14.57 6.09
CA VAL A 30 5.81 13.60 5.61
C VAL A 30 5.23 13.12 4.28
N THR A 31 5.66 13.75 3.19
CA THR A 31 5.28 13.38 1.84
C THR A 31 5.49 11.86 1.74
N PRO A 32 4.46 11.06 1.41
CA PRO A 32 4.58 9.61 1.27
C PRO A 32 5.43 9.22 0.05
N VAL A 33 6.68 9.69 -0.04
CA VAL A 33 7.52 9.54 -1.24
C VAL A 33 7.68 8.05 -1.57
N GLY A 34 7.86 7.21 -0.54
CA GLY A 34 7.95 5.76 -0.69
C GLY A 34 6.66 5.15 -1.23
N ALA A 35 5.53 5.41 -0.57
CA ALA A 35 4.22 4.86 -0.96
C ALA A 35 3.80 5.30 -2.38
N GLN A 36 3.98 6.59 -2.70
CA GLN A 36 3.58 7.14 -4.01
C GLN A 36 4.48 6.60 -5.13
N SER A 37 5.81 6.59 -4.93
CA SER A 37 6.75 6.03 -5.92
C SER A 37 6.48 4.55 -6.16
N ASN A 38 6.31 3.76 -5.09
CA ASN A 38 6.03 2.33 -5.21
C ASN A 38 4.65 2.06 -5.80
N GLY A 39 3.65 2.92 -5.55
CA GLY A 39 2.34 2.85 -6.20
C GLY A 39 2.45 2.94 -7.72
N ILE A 40 3.29 3.84 -8.24
CA ILE A 40 3.53 3.98 -9.69
C ILE A 40 4.27 2.76 -10.25
N LEU A 41 5.25 2.23 -9.52
CA LEU A 41 5.96 1.02 -9.93
C LEU A 41 5.04 -0.21 -9.92
N LEU A 42 4.17 -0.34 -8.94
CA LEU A 42 3.25 -1.47 -8.77
C LEU A 42 2.10 -1.44 -9.78
N ALA A 43 1.47 -0.28 -9.98
CA ALA A 43 0.17 -0.17 -10.66
C ALA A 43 0.15 0.85 -11.82
N GLY A 44 1.24 1.56 -12.07
CA GLY A 44 1.32 2.60 -13.10
C GLY A 44 0.84 3.97 -12.61
N ASN A 45 0.77 4.94 -13.53
CA ASN A 45 0.27 6.28 -13.23
C ASN A 45 -1.22 6.24 -12.81
N LYS A 46 -1.71 7.30 -12.18
CA LYS A 46 -3.13 7.41 -11.81
C LYS A 46 -4.02 7.13 -13.04
N GLY A 47 -5.02 6.26 -12.85
CA GLY A 47 -5.92 5.76 -13.89
C GLY A 47 -5.39 4.56 -14.69
N SER A 48 -4.17 4.09 -14.42
CA SER A 48 -3.57 2.92 -15.09
C SER A 48 -3.60 1.66 -14.20
N SER A 49 -3.21 0.53 -14.79
CA SER A 49 -2.95 -0.72 -14.09
C SER A 49 -1.69 -1.38 -14.63
N LYS A 50 -1.11 -2.29 -13.83
CA LYS A 50 -0.07 -3.23 -14.27
C LYS A 50 -0.49 -4.65 -13.88
N THR A 51 -0.12 -5.60 -14.74
CA THR A 51 -0.35 -7.03 -14.52
C THR A 51 0.98 -7.71 -14.21
N TRP A 52 0.95 -8.57 -13.21
CA TRP A 52 2.10 -9.32 -12.71
C TRP A 52 1.80 -10.82 -12.77
N GLN A 53 2.83 -11.63 -13.00
CA GLN A 53 2.76 -13.10 -12.92
C GLN A 53 3.80 -13.61 -11.93
N LEU A 54 3.42 -14.57 -11.10
CA LEU A 54 4.34 -15.24 -10.17
C LEU A 54 5.32 -16.10 -10.98
N THR A 55 6.61 -15.94 -10.72
CA THR A 55 7.67 -16.68 -11.43
C THR A 55 8.55 -17.51 -10.51
N ALA A 56 8.61 -17.15 -9.23
CA ALA A 56 9.32 -17.93 -8.23
C ALA A 56 8.69 -17.75 -6.84
N PHE A 57 8.65 -18.84 -6.09
CA PHE A 57 8.31 -18.85 -4.68
C PHE A 57 9.40 -19.60 -3.92
N THR A 58 10.03 -18.96 -2.94
CA THR A 58 11.08 -19.57 -2.12
C THR A 58 10.76 -19.51 -0.63
N GLY A 59 11.29 -20.48 0.12
CA GLY A 59 11.15 -20.59 1.57
C GLY A 59 12.48 -20.86 2.26
N ALA A 60 12.67 -20.30 3.45
CA ALA A 60 13.83 -20.50 4.31
C ALA A 60 13.39 -20.75 5.76
N VAL A 61 14.05 -21.67 6.46
CA VAL A 61 13.79 -21.99 7.87
C VAL A 61 14.86 -21.33 8.74
N GLY A 62 14.47 -20.55 9.76
CA GLY A 62 15.40 -20.02 10.76
C GLY A 62 16.54 -19.15 10.22
N GLY A 63 16.35 -18.52 9.05
CA GLY A 63 17.40 -17.74 8.37
C GLY A 63 18.36 -18.56 7.49
N GLY A 64 18.08 -19.84 7.27
CA GLY A 64 18.83 -20.69 6.34
C GLY A 64 18.69 -20.28 4.87
N THR A 65 19.37 -21.03 3.98
CA THR A 65 19.36 -20.77 2.54
C THR A 65 17.96 -20.95 1.94
N PRO A 66 17.41 -19.95 1.23
CA PRO A 66 16.13 -20.09 0.53
C PRO A 66 16.14 -21.24 -0.47
N GLN A 67 15.09 -22.07 -0.44
CA GLN A 67 14.83 -23.15 -1.39
C GLN A 67 13.62 -22.80 -2.24
N ASN A 68 13.62 -23.22 -3.50
CA ASN A 68 12.44 -23.11 -4.36
C ASN A 68 11.33 -24.02 -3.83
N LEU A 69 10.12 -23.49 -3.76
CA LEU A 69 8.91 -24.22 -3.47
C LEU A 69 8.26 -24.63 -4.79
N SER A 70 7.69 -25.84 -4.82
CA SER A 70 6.90 -26.29 -5.96
C SER A 70 5.61 -25.48 -6.01
N VAL A 71 5.31 -24.91 -7.18
CA VAL A 71 4.07 -24.19 -7.47
C VAL A 71 3.50 -24.79 -8.74
N ASP A 72 2.21 -25.11 -8.72
CA ASP A 72 1.55 -25.72 -9.87
C ASP A 72 1.56 -24.77 -11.07
N ALA A 73 1.70 -25.33 -12.27
CA ALA A 73 1.84 -24.55 -13.49
C ALA A 73 0.65 -23.61 -13.74
N CYS A 74 -0.56 -24.03 -13.35
CA CYS A 74 -1.75 -23.19 -13.42
C CYS A 74 -1.64 -21.96 -12.51
N VAL A 75 -1.14 -22.09 -11.27
CA VAL A 75 -0.95 -20.93 -10.38
C VAL A 75 0.08 -19.94 -10.94
N LEU A 76 1.11 -20.44 -11.64
CA LEU A 76 2.12 -19.60 -12.28
C LEU A 76 1.58 -18.83 -13.50
N ASP A 77 0.44 -19.23 -14.06
CA ASP A 77 -0.16 -18.55 -15.20
C ASP A 77 -1.16 -17.45 -14.81
N ASN A 78 -1.56 -17.44 -13.53
CA ASN A 78 -2.48 -16.47 -12.95
C ASN A 78 -1.99 -15.03 -13.12
N ASN A 79 -2.94 -14.11 -13.23
CA ASN A 79 -2.71 -12.69 -13.39
C ASN A 79 -3.00 -11.95 -12.09
N PHE A 80 -2.05 -11.13 -11.64
CA PHE A 80 -2.21 -10.23 -10.50
C PHE A 80 -2.24 -8.80 -11.01
N VAL A 81 -3.42 -8.18 -11.01
CA VAL A 81 -3.65 -6.84 -11.54
C VAL A 81 -3.77 -5.86 -10.40
N PHE A 82 -2.89 -4.87 -10.40
CA PHE A 82 -2.95 -3.72 -9.47
C PHE A 82 -3.30 -2.48 -10.27
N SER A 83 -4.38 -1.81 -9.87
CA SER A 83 -4.86 -0.58 -10.52
C SER A 83 -4.63 0.63 -9.63
N ASN A 84 -4.04 1.69 -10.19
CA ASN A 84 -3.87 2.98 -9.53
C ASN A 84 -5.10 3.87 -9.81
N ASN A 85 -6.28 3.39 -9.40
CA ASN A 85 -7.54 4.12 -9.49
C ASN A 85 -7.98 4.62 -8.10
N ASP A 86 -9.11 5.31 -8.02
CA ASP A 86 -9.58 5.89 -6.76
C ASP A 86 -9.95 4.82 -5.70
N LEU A 87 -10.13 3.56 -6.11
CA LEU A 87 -10.38 2.42 -5.21
C LEU A 87 -9.13 1.59 -4.91
N GLN A 88 -7.98 1.92 -5.52
CA GLN A 88 -6.75 1.11 -5.47
C GLN A 88 -7.06 -0.38 -5.67
N ARG A 89 -7.74 -0.70 -6.76
CA ARG A 89 -8.28 -2.04 -7.02
C ARG A 89 -7.17 -3.07 -7.19
N PHE A 90 -7.34 -4.22 -6.53
CA PHE A 90 -6.56 -5.44 -6.74
C PHE A 90 -7.47 -6.55 -7.29
N GLU A 91 -6.95 -7.34 -8.23
CA GLU A 91 -7.58 -8.56 -8.74
C GLU A 91 -6.51 -9.63 -8.98
N HIS A 92 -6.82 -10.86 -8.59
CA HIS A 92 -6.11 -12.07 -8.94
C HIS A 92 -7.07 -12.95 -9.72
N SER A 93 -6.72 -13.27 -10.96
CA SER A 93 -7.52 -14.14 -11.82
C SER A 93 -6.69 -15.28 -12.39
N GLU A 94 -7.35 -16.40 -12.66
CA GLU A 94 -6.74 -17.53 -13.37
C GLU A 94 -6.32 -17.11 -14.78
N GLY A 95 -5.22 -17.68 -15.27
CA GLY A 95 -4.72 -17.43 -16.60
C GLY A 95 -5.40 -18.28 -17.67
N SER A 96 -4.59 -18.77 -18.60
CA SER A 96 -5.06 -19.62 -19.71
C SER A 96 -5.46 -21.03 -19.26
N THR A 97 -4.88 -21.49 -18.15
CA THR A 97 -5.06 -22.81 -17.57
C THR A 97 -5.60 -22.63 -16.16
N LYS A 98 -6.74 -23.27 -15.89
CA LYS A 98 -7.31 -23.28 -14.55
C LYS A 98 -6.68 -24.40 -13.74
N CYS A 99 -6.53 -24.18 -12.43
CA CYS A 99 -6.10 -25.26 -11.54
C CYS A 99 -7.23 -26.26 -11.28
N ASP A 100 -8.46 -25.75 -11.18
CA ASP A 100 -9.68 -26.53 -11.14
C ASP A 100 -10.65 -25.97 -12.18
N ALA A 101 -11.21 -26.84 -13.02
CA ALA A 101 -12.17 -26.43 -14.04
C ALA A 101 -13.47 -25.82 -13.44
N ALA A 102 -13.79 -26.14 -12.18
CA ALA A 102 -14.93 -25.59 -11.46
C ALA A 102 -14.66 -24.22 -10.84
N ASP A 103 -13.40 -23.77 -10.76
CA ASP A 103 -13.06 -22.50 -10.13
C ASP A 103 -13.61 -21.30 -10.92
N SER A 104 -14.01 -20.26 -10.18
CA SER A 104 -14.26 -18.93 -10.75
C SER A 104 -12.98 -18.41 -11.40
N THR A 105 -13.11 -17.66 -12.50
CA THR A 105 -11.94 -17.00 -13.12
C THR A 105 -11.30 -15.99 -12.17
N ILE A 106 -12.08 -15.29 -11.33
CA ILE A 106 -11.52 -14.44 -10.27
C ILE A 106 -11.27 -15.33 -9.05
N VAL A 107 -10.01 -15.36 -8.60
CA VAL A 107 -9.49 -16.15 -7.49
C VAL A 107 -9.56 -15.37 -6.19
N GLU A 108 -9.16 -14.11 -6.21
CA GLU A 108 -9.33 -13.15 -5.11
C GLU A 108 -9.40 -11.74 -5.68
N ASP A 109 -10.07 -10.84 -4.96
CA ASP A 109 -10.16 -9.46 -5.35
C ASP A 109 -10.29 -8.54 -4.13
N GLY A 110 -9.92 -7.28 -4.29
CA GLY A 110 -9.96 -6.35 -3.17
C GLY A 110 -9.39 -4.97 -3.49
N SER A 111 -8.78 -4.37 -2.48
CA SER A 111 -7.98 -3.15 -2.60
C SER A 111 -6.55 -3.39 -2.11
N TRP A 112 -5.65 -2.47 -2.45
CA TRP A 112 -4.26 -2.52 -2.02
C TRP A 112 -3.80 -1.17 -1.48
N ALA A 113 -2.82 -1.17 -0.59
CA ALA A 113 -2.19 0.03 -0.08
C ALA A 113 -0.74 -0.23 0.34
N PHE A 114 0.11 0.80 0.24
CA PHE A 114 1.43 0.78 0.87
C PHE A 114 1.38 1.40 2.27
N THR A 115 2.27 0.96 3.15
CA THR A 115 2.65 1.77 4.32
C THR A 115 3.24 3.10 3.86
N LEU A 116 3.18 4.14 4.71
CA LEU A 116 3.64 5.50 4.38
C LEU A 116 5.07 5.53 3.80
N ASP A 117 5.95 4.68 4.34
CA ASP A 117 7.34 4.54 3.94
C ASP A 117 7.55 3.69 2.66
N GLY A 118 6.47 3.12 2.10
CA GLY A 118 6.50 2.26 0.92
C GLY A 118 7.08 0.86 1.14
N LYS A 119 7.44 0.49 2.37
CA LYS A 119 8.17 -0.77 2.65
C LYS A 119 7.28 -1.99 2.76
N LYS A 120 5.97 -1.82 2.96
CA LYS A 120 5.04 -2.94 3.05
C LYS A 120 3.84 -2.72 2.14
N LEU A 121 3.44 -3.78 1.45
CA LEU A 121 2.21 -3.85 0.66
C LEU A 121 1.15 -4.59 1.48
N LEU A 122 0.00 -3.94 1.65
CA LEU A 122 -1.22 -4.55 2.15
C LEU A 122 -2.15 -4.79 0.97
N VAL A 123 -2.75 -5.97 0.94
CA VAL A 123 -3.90 -6.29 0.10
C VAL A 123 -5.01 -6.72 1.04
N ASP A 124 -6.18 -6.08 0.90
CA ASP A 124 -7.38 -6.40 1.65
C ASP A 124 -8.47 -6.83 0.67
N GLY A 125 -8.92 -8.08 0.77
CA GLY A 125 -9.72 -8.70 -0.26
C GLY A 125 -10.37 -10.00 0.15
N THR A 126 -11.24 -10.50 -0.72
CA THR A 126 -11.99 -11.75 -0.55
C THR A 126 -11.44 -12.80 -1.51
N GLY A 127 -11.17 -14.00 -0.99
CA GLY A 127 -10.82 -15.17 -1.79
C GLY A 127 -12.05 -15.98 -2.16
N TYR A 128 -12.10 -16.48 -3.40
CA TYR A 128 -13.22 -17.23 -3.96
C TYR A 128 -12.89 -18.69 -4.29
N SER A 129 -11.60 -19.05 -4.39
CA SER A 129 -11.15 -20.44 -4.63
C SER A 129 -9.96 -20.83 -3.75
N GLY A 130 -9.49 -22.08 -3.79
CA GLY A 130 -8.37 -22.52 -2.95
C GLY A 130 -7.01 -21.87 -3.24
N GLN A 131 -6.91 -21.09 -4.33
CA GLN A 131 -5.64 -20.59 -4.87
C GLN A 131 -5.36 -19.11 -4.56
N TYR A 132 -6.15 -18.46 -3.69
CA TYR A 132 -5.88 -17.07 -3.30
C TYR A 132 -4.57 -16.94 -2.51
N LEU A 133 -3.83 -15.85 -2.77
CA LEU A 133 -2.46 -15.69 -2.30
C LEU A 133 -2.34 -14.59 -1.26
N PHE A 134 -2.78 -13.38 -1.56
CA PHE A 134 -2.60 -12.28 -0.62
C PHE A 134 -3.58 -12.37 0.55
N THR A 135 -4.82 -12.75 0.28
CA THR A 135 -5.83 -12.97 1.33
C THR A 135 -5.45 -14.15 2.24
N SER A 136 -4.75 -15.19 1.75
CA SER A 136 -4.30 -16.32 2.58
C SER A 136 -3.16 -15.94 3.50
N ILE A 137 -2.30 -15.01 3.09
CA ILE A 137 -1.23 -14.44 3.92
C ILE A 137 -1.83 -13.62 5.08
N GLY A 138 -2.92 -12.89 4.83
CA GLY A 138 -3.72 -12.20 5.85
C GLY A 138 -2.97 -11.12 6.63
N ARG A 139 -1.87 -10.59 6.08
CA ARG A 139 -1.01 -9.57 6.68
C ARG A 139 -0.24 -8.79 5.60
N PRO A 140 0.27 -7.59 5.91
CA PRO A 140 1.16 -6.89 4.98
C PRO A 140 2.41 -7.70 4.65
N VAL A 141 2.81 -7.69 3.39
CA VAL A 141 4.07 -8.27 2.91
C VAL A 141 5.15 -7.20 2.82
N ASP A 142 6.40 -7.57 3.07
CA ASP A 142 7.57 -6.72 2.91
C ASP A 142 7.92 -6.53 1.44
N ILE A 143 8.22 -5.31 1.02
CA ILE A 143 8.78 -5.00 -0.28
C ILE A 143 10.29 -5.21 -0.22
N ILE A 144 10.76 -6.31 -0.82
CA ILE A 144 12.19 -6.61 -0.95
C ILE A 144 12.76 -5.86 -2.15
N THR A 145 12.05 -5.87 -3.28
CA THR A 145 12.42 -5.15 -4.50
C THR A 145 11.15 -4.84 -5.28
N LEU A 146 11.05 -3.63 -5.83
CA LEU A 146 9.99 -3.27 -6.76
C LEU A 146 10.59 -2.37 -7.85
N THR A 147 10.43 -2.77 -9.09
CA THR A 147 10.88 -2.05 -10.29
C THR A 147 9.77 -2.05 -11.34
N ASP A 148 10.02 -1.51 -12.53
CA ASP A 148 9.04 -1.56 -13.62
C ASP A 148 8.80 -2.95 -14.24
N VAL A 149 9.63 -3.93 -13.89
CA VAL A 149 9.58 -5.29 -14.47
C VAL A 149 9.60 -6.41 -13.42
N SER A 150 9.95 -6.12 -12.16
CA SER A 150 10.01 -7.11 -11.09
C SER A 150 9.38 -6.60 -9.80
N MET A 151 8.52 -7.43 -9.20
CA MET A 151 8.01 -7.25 -7.86
C MET A 151 8.45 -8.44 -7.01
N LYS A 152 9.20 -8.18 -5.95
CA LYS A 152 9.65 -9.19 -5.00
C LYS A 152 9.18 -8.83 -3.60
N VAL A 153 8.34 -9.68 -3.03
CA VAL A 153 7.76 -9.49 -1.71
C VAL A 153 8.12 -10.62 -0.77
N GLY A 154 8.22 -10.31 0.52
CA GLY A 154 8.54 -11.27 1.57
C GLY A 154 7.49 -11.28 2.67
N PHE A 155 7.36 -12.41 3.35
CA PHE A 155 6.61 -12.50 4.59
C PHE A 155 7.17 -13.60 5.47
N SER A 156 6.86 -13.53 6.76
CA SER A 156 7.32 -14.52 7.73
C SER A 156 6.15 -15.10 8.52
N ILE A 157 6.21 -16.41 8.76
CA ILE A 157 5.28 -17.13 9.62
C ILE A 157 6.08 -17.76 10.76
N ALA A 158 5.59 -17.62 11.98
CA ALA A 158 6.12 -18.34 13.13
C ALA A 158 5.20 -19.53 13.43
N PHE A 159 5.75 -20.74 13.44
CA PHE A 159 5.03 -21.96 13.77
C PHE A 159 5.90 -22.82 14.68
N ASN A 160 5.34 -23.25 15.82
CA ASN A 160 6.06 -24.03 16.84
C ASN A 160 7.45 -23.46 17.22
N GLY A 161 7.54 -22.14 17.39
CA GLY A 161 8.79 -21.45 17.73
C GLY A 161 9.81 -21.34 16.59
N THR A 162 9.49 -21.85 15.40
CA THR A 162 10.33 -21.74 14.20
C THR A 162 9.79 -20.68 13.26
N THR A 163 10.67 -19.79 12.80
CA THR A 163 10.33 -18.78 11.79
C THR A 163 10.61 -19.31 10.40
N TYR A 164 9.60 -19.26 9.54
CA TYR A 164 9.66 -19.54 8.12
C TYR A 164 9.59 -18.23 7.37
N ASN A 165 10.60 -17.96 6.54
CA ASN A 165 10.67 -16.77 5.71
C ASN A 165 10.38 -17.16 4.27
N TYR A 166 9.44 -16.46 3.68
CA TYR A 166 8.91 -16.70 2.35
C TYR A 166 9.23 -15.53 1.45
N THR A 167 9.46 -15.79 0.17
CA THR A 167 9.71 -14.76 -0.83
C THR A 167 9.04 -15.14 -2.13
N MET A 168 8.20 -14.24 -2.62
CA MET A 168 7.50 -14.37 -3.89
C MET A 168 8.10 -13.37 -4.88
N THR A 169 8.41 -13.84 -6.08
CA THR A 169 8.95 -13.02 -7.16
C THR A 169 7.97 -13.05 -8.33
N PHE A 170 7.60 -11.86 -8.77
CA PHE A 170 6.70 -11.64 -9.88
C PHE A 170 7.41 -10.85 -10.97
N THR A 171 7.03 -11.10 -12.22
CA THR A 171 7.46 -10.31 -13.36
C THR A 171 6.27 -9.62 -13.99
N LYS A 172 6.47 -8.41 -14.50
CA LYS A 172 5.42 -7.70 -15.23
C LYS A 172 5.11 -8.45 -16.53
N LYS A 173 3.83 -8.64 -16.82
CA LYS A 173 3.32 -9.21 -18.07
C LYS A 173 3.26 -8.17 -19.19
#